data_AF-A0A947QCN2-F1
#
_entry.id   AF-A0A947QCN2-F1
#
_cell.length_a   1.000
_cell.length_b   1.000
_cell.length_c   1.000
_cell.angle_alpha   90.00
_cell.angle_beta   90.00
_cell.angle_gamma   90.00
#
_symmetry.space_group_name_H-M   'P 1'
#
loop_
_entity.id
_entity.type
_entity.pdbx_description
1 polymer ?
#
loop_
_entity_poly.entity_id
_entity_poly.type
_entity_poly.pdbx_seq_one_letter_code
_entity_poly.pdbx_strand_id
1 'polypeptide(L)'
;MNKLAVEIGEKFFGEGSNTPLAEISGIGTLVSIIVNAAFVLAGIILLFFFIFGGISMIAGAGKDNPDQAAKGKQAITSALLGFIVVFASYWIVQLIELVTGIIILG
;
A
#
# COMPACT_ATOMS: atom_id res chain seq x y z
N MET A 1 23.84 -32.03 -22.89
CA MET A 1 23.36 -30.71 -23.35
C MET A 1 21.89 -30.60 -22.98
N ASN A 2 21.53 -30.08 -21.80
CA ASN A 2 20.13 -29.78 -21.45
C ASN A 2 20.00 -28.84 -20.23
N LYS A 3 20.73 -27.71 -20.23
CA LYS A 3 20.68 -26.72 -19.13
C LYS A 3 20.53 -25.26 -19.62
N LEU A 4 19.86 -25.06 -20.76
CA LEU A 4 19.69 -23.72 -21.36
C LEU A 4 18.22 -23.34 -21.62
N ALA A 5 17.25 -24.20 -21.32
CA ALA A 5 15.85 -23.79 -21.31
C ALA A 5 15.59 -23.07 -19.99
N VAL A 6 15.65 -21.74 -20.01
CA VAL A 6 15.05 -20.92 -18.96
C VAL A 6 13.56 -20.87 -19.28
N GLU A 7 12.74 -21.57 -18.50
CA GLU A 7 11.27 -21.52 -18.59
C GLU A 7 10.79 -20.17 -18.08
N ILE A 8 10.97 -19.15 -18.91
CA ILE A 8 10.51 -17.77 -18.67
C ILE A 8 8.99 -17.79 -18.50
N GLY A 9 8.30 -18.67 -19.22
CA GLY A 9 6.86 -18.93 -19.09
C GLY A 9 6.46 -19.30 -17.67
N GLU A 10 7.06 -20.32 -17.09
CA GLU A 10 6.71 -20.78 -15.74
C GLU A 10 7.17 -19.79 -14.65
N LYS A 11 8.36 -19.19 -14.80
CA LYS A 11 8.88 -18.21 -13.83
C LYS A 11 8.14 -16.88 -13.82
N PHE A 12 7.57 -16.44 -14.94
CA PHE A 12 6.84 -15.17 -15.03
C PHE A 12 5.32 -15.33 -14.98
N PHE A 13 4.77 -16.45 -15.47
CA PHE A 13 3.32 -16.63 -15.60
C PHE A 13 2.72 -17.66 -14.66
N GLY A 14 3.52 -18.34 -13.83
CA GLY A 14 3.08 -19.08 -12.65
C GLY A 14 2.16 -20.26 -12.94
N GLU A 15 2.62 -21.47 -12.61
CA GLU A 15 1.76 -22.64 -12.50
C GLU A 15 0.52 -22.31 -11.64
N GLY A 16 -0.66 -22.58 -12.20
CA GLY A 16 -1.95 -22.18 -11.67
C GLY A 16 -2.23 -22.77 -10.28
N SER A 17 -1.98 -21.97 -9.25
CA SER A 17 -2.53 -22.12 -7.88
C SER A 17 -2.13 -20.96 -6.96
N ASN A 18 -1.11 -20.16 -7.31
CA ASN A 18 -0.69 -19.01 -6.49
C ASN A 18 -1.52 -17.74 -6.70
N THR A 19 -2.79 -17.84 -7.13
CA THR A 19 -3.66 -16.67 -7.00
C THR A 19 -4.02 -16.59 -5.51
N PRO A 20 -3.88 -15.41 -4.86
CA PRO A 20 -4.24 -15.27 -3.45
C PRO A 20 -5.67 -15.74 -3.14
N LEU A 21 -6.51 -15.83 -4.18
CA LEU A 21 -7.92 -16.24 -4.12
C LEU A 21 -8.16 -17.74 -4.37
N ALA A 22 -7.18 -18.52 -4.81
CA ALA A 22 -7.35 -19.96 -5.10
C ALA A 22 -7.27 -20.84 -3.85
N GLU A 23 -6.58 -20.40 -2.81
CA GLU A 23 -6.49 -21.09 -1.51
C GLU A 23 -7.17 -20.26 -0.41
N ILE A 24 -8.48 -20.04 -0.53
CA ILE A 24 -9.28 -19.55 0.60
C ILE A 24 -9.46 -20.70 1.59
N SER A 25 -8.38 -21.10 2.24
CA SER A 25 -8.31 -22.21 3.19
C SER A 25 -8.77 -21.81 4.60
N GLY A 26 -9.06 -20.52 4.84
CA GLY A 26 -9.59 -20.02 6.09
C GLY A 26 -9.77 -18.50 6.16
N ILE A 27 -10.38 -18.02 7.26
CA ILE A 27 -10.62 -16.59 7.54
C ILE A 27 -9.30 -15.80 7.60
N GLY A 28 -8.21 -16.42 8.09
CA GLY A 28 -6.89 -15.80 8.15
C GLY A 28 -6.35 -15.37 6.79
N THR A 29 -6.49 -16.22 5.77
CA THR A 29 -6.05 -15.91 4.40
C THR A 29 -6.85 -14.76 3.80
N LEU A 30 -8.17 -14.73 4.01
CA LEU A 30 -9.02 -13.61 3.56
C LEU A 30 -8.60 -12.27 4.20
N VAL A 31 -8.36 -12.28 5.52
CA VAL A 31 -7.91 -11.09 6.24
C VAL A 31 -6.56 -10.63 5.73
N SER A 32 -5.60 -11.55 5.53
CA SER A 32 -4.29 -11.23 4.94
C SER A 32 -4.41 -10.56 3.57
N ILE A 33 -5.24 -11.08 2.67
CA ILE A 33 -5.43 -10.49 1.33
C ILE A 33 -5.99 -9.07 1.43
N ILE A 34 -7.03 -8.88 2.24
CA ILE A 34 -7.68 -7.57 2.40
C ILE A 34 -6.72 -6.56 3.02
N VAL A 35 -5.99 -6.95 4.07
CA VAL A 35 -5.03 -6.09 4.76
C VAL A 35 -3.88 -5.71 3.83
N ASN A 36 -3.27 -6.66 3.12
CA ASN A 36 -2.21 -6.37 2.15
C ASN A 36 -2.69 -5.46 1.03
N ALA A 37 -3.86 -5.74 0.44
CA ALA A 37 -4.46 -4.90 -0.57
C ALA A 37 -4.71 -3.48 -0.06
N ALA A 38 -5.19 -3.34 1.18
CA ALA A 38 -5.41 -2.05 1.82
C ALA A 38 -4.11 -1.26 2.02
N PHE A 39 -3.01 -1.91 2.44
CA PHE A 39 -1.71 -1.26 2.56
C PHE A 39 -1.16 -0.77 1.22
N VAL A 40 -1.28 -1.58 0.16
CA VAL A 40 -0.88 -1.19 -1.20
C VAL A 40 -1.70 0.01 -1.68
N LEU A 41 -3.02 -0.04 -1.54
CA LEU A 41 -3.92 1.05 -1.91
C LEU A 41 -3.63 2.31 -1.11
N ALA A 42 -3.41 2.20 0.20
CA ALA A 42 -3.07 3.31 1.06
C ALA A 42 -1.76 3.99 0.62
N GLY A 43 -0.73 3.20 0.28
CA GLY A 43 0.53 3.72 -0.25
C GLY A 43 0.34 4.52 -1.55
N ILE A 44 -0.47 4.01 -2.47
CA ILE A 44 -0.78 4.69 -3.74
C ILE A 44 -1.53 6.00 -3.48
N ILE A 45 -2.57 5.98 -2.64
CA ILE A 45 -3.36 7.16 -2.30
C ILE A 45 -2.49 8.23 -1.63
N LEU A 46 -1.64 7.83 -0.68
CA LEU A 46 -0.71 8.73 -0.01
C LEU A 46 0.26 9.38 -0.99
N LEU A 47 0.82 8.60 -1.94
CA LEU A 47 1.70 9.13 -2.98
C LEU A 47 1.03 10.27 -3.76
N PHE A 48 -0.22 10.07 -4.21
CA PHE A 48 -0.95 11.12 -4.91
C PHE A 48 -1.23 12.34 -4.03
N PHE A 49 -1.61 12.15 -2.77
CA PHE A 49 -1.82 13.28 -1.87
C PHE A 49 -0.54 14.08 -1.60
N PHE A 50 0.61 13.42 -1.44
CA PHE A 50 1.88 14.11 -1.25
C PHE A 50 2.30 14.88 -2.52
N ILE A 51 2.14 14.27 -3.70
CA ILE A 51 2.48 14.94 -4.97
C ILE A 51 1.57 16.15 -5.21
N PHE A 52 0.25 15.96 -5.19
CA PHE A 52 -0.68 17.05 -5.48
C PHE A 52 -0.69 18.11 -4.39
N GLY A 53 -0.63 17.72 -3.11
CA GLY A 53 -0.53 18.63 -1.99
C GLY A 53 0.76 19.44 -2.02
N GLY A 54 1.89 18.78 -2.29
CA GLY A 54 3.20 19.41 -2.46
C GLY A 54 3.23 20.43 -3.59
N ILE A 55 2.78 20.03 -4.79
CA ILE A 55 2.72 20.92 -5.95
C ILE A 55 1.78 22.10 -5.67
N SER A 56 0.58 21.87 -5.11
CA SER A 56 -0.37 22.95 -4.80
C SER A 56 0.19 23.93 -3.77
N MET A 57 0.92 23.44 -2.77
CA MET A 57 1.55 24.29 -1.76
C MET A 57 2.64 25.18 -2.37
N ILE A 58 3.51 24.61 -3.20
CA ILE A 58 4.59 25.36 -3.88
C ILE A 58 4.01 26.34 -4.90
N ALA A 59 3.06 25.91 -5.73
CA ALA A 59 2.46 26.74 -6.76
C ALA A 59 1.65 27.92 -6.19
N GLY A 60 0.91 27.70 -5.11
CA GLY A 60 0.16 28.76 -4.42
C GLY A 60 1.07 29.81 -3.78
N ALA A 61 2.20 29.39 -3.21
CA ALA A 61 3.19 30.29 -2.61
C ALA A 61 3.91 31.16 -3.64
N GLY A 62 4.12 30.68 -4.88
CA GLY A 62 4.81 31.43 -5.93
C GLY A 62 3.94 32.39 -6.74
N LYS A 63 2.61 32.32 -6.63
CA LYS A 63 1.66 33.14 -7.41
C LYS A 63 0.85 34.14 -6.56
N ASP A 64 1.24 34.37 -5.31
CA ASP A 64 0.45 35.16 -4.33
C ASP A 64 -1.03 34.71 -4.27
N ASN A 65 -1.28 33.40 -4.41
CA ASN A 65 -2.61 32.82 -4.28
C ASN A 65 -2.73 32.09 -2.93
N PRO A 66 -3.10 32.79 -1.85
CA PRO A 66 -3.12 32.24 -0.50
C PRO A 66 -4.08 31.06 -0.35
N ASP A 67 -5.18 31.03 -1.11
CA ASP A 67 -6.16 29.95 -1.07
C ASP A 67 -5.58 28.64 -1.58
N GLN A 68 -4.79 28.69 -2.67
CA GLN A 68 -4.16 27.51 -3.24
C GLN A 68 -3.05 26.98 -2.32
N ALA A 69 -2.31 27.88 -1.66
CA ALA A 69 -1.30 27.52 -0.68
C ALA A 69 -1.93 26.87 0.58
N ALA A 70 -3.06 27.41 1.06
CA ALA A 70 -3.80 26.86 2.19
C ALA A 70 -4.34 25.45 1.89
N LYS A 71 -4.93 25.25 0.70
CA LYS A 71 -5.38 23.93 0.24
C LYS A 71 -4.23 22.92 0.15
N GLY A 72 -3.08 23.32 -0.39
CA GLY A 72 -1.89 22.46 -0.44
C GLY A 72 -1.41 22.04 0.94
N LYS A 73 -1.32 22.99 1.89
CA LYS A 73 -0.98 22.69 3.29
C LYS A 73 -1.97 21.73 3.94
N GLN A 74 -3.27 21.93 3.73
CA GLN A 74 -4.30 21.06 4.26
C GLN A 74 -4.16 19.64 3.69
N ALA A 75 -3.94 19.50 2.38
CA ALA A 75 -3.75 18.21 1.72
C ALA A 75 -2.53 17.44 2.27
N ILE A 76 -1.39 18.12 2.44
CA ILE A 76 -0.20 17.51 3.05
C ILE A 76 -0.46 17.11 4.49
N THR A 77 -1.15 17.95 5.27
CA THR A 77 -1.48 17.65 6.67
C THR A 77 -2.38 16.41 6.76
N SER A 78 -3.41 16.31 5.91
CA SER A 78 -4.25 15.12 5.85
C SER A 78 -3.49 13.88 5.38
N ALA A 79 -2.57 14.02 4.44
CA ALA A 79 -1.71 12.92 3.98
C ALA A 79 -0.83 12.42 5.13
N LEU A 80 -0.25 13.33 5.91
CA LEU A 80 0.61 12.99 7.04
C LEU A 80 -0.19 12.30 8.17
N LEU A 81 -1.39 12.79 8.47
CA LEU A 81 -2.29 12.14 9.44
C LEU A 81 -2.69 10.73 8.97
N GLY A 82 -3.07 10.58 7.70
CA GLY A 82 -3.37 9.27 7.12
C GLY A 82 -2.17 8.32 7.15
N PHE A 83 -0.98 8.83 6.86
CA PHE A 83 0.26 8.06 6.94
C PHE A 83 0.53 7.57 8.37
N ILE A 84 0.38 8.43 9.38
CA ILE A 84 0.53 8.03 10.79
C ILE A 84 -0.46 6.93 11.17
N VAL A 85 -1.70 6.99 10.69
CA VAL A 85 -2.71 5.95 10.95
C VAL A 85 -2.32 4.62 10.30
N VAL A 86 -1.91 4.64 9.03
CA VAL A 86 -1.46 3.43 8.32
C VAL A 86 -0.22 2.84 8.99
N PHE A 87 0.72 3.70 9.38
CA PHE A 87 1.92 3.32 10.09
C PHE A 87 1.61 2.71 11.47
N ALA A 88 0.69 3.30 12.22
CA ALA A 88 0.21 2.76 13.49
C ALA A 88 -0.48 1.40 13.30
N SER A 89 -1.26 1.24 12.22
CA SER A 89 -1.94 0.00 11.88
C SER A 89 -0.99 -1.17 11.63
N TYR A 90 0.23 -0.91 11.15
CA TYR A 90 1.23 -1.97 10.93
C TYR A 90 1.55 -2.71 12.24
N TRP A 91 1.79 -1.99 13.33
CA TRP A 91 2.07 -2.62 14.62
C TRP A 91 0.87 -3.35 15.19
N ILE A 92 -0.35 -2.84 14.95
CA ILE A 92 -1.57 -3.54 15.37
C ILE A 92 -1.66 -4.89 14.66
N VAL A 93 -1.43 -4.92 13.34
CA VAL A 93 -1.43 -6.17 12.57
C VAL A 93 -0.34 -7.10 13.07
N GLN A 94 0.86 -6.60 13.34
CA GLN A 94 1.96 -7.43 13.85
C GLN A 94 1.69 -8.04 15.23
N LEU A 95 0.97 -7.32 16.11
CA LEU A 95 0.49 -7.88 17.37
C LEU A 95 -0.55 -8.99 17.14
N ILE A 96 -1.45 -8.82 16.16
CA ILE A 96 -2.43 -9.85 15.80
C ILE A 96 -1.72 -11.09 15.27
N GLU A 97 -0.70 -10.95 14.43
CA GLU A 97 0.12 -12.07 13.94
C GLU A 97 0.77 -12.82 15.10
N LEU A 98 1.35 -12.10 16.06
CA LEU A 98 2.00 -12.68 17.23
C LEU A 98 1.02 -13.49 18.09
N VAL A 99 -0.20 -12.99 18.30
CA VAL A 99 -1.21 -13.65 19.15
C VAL A 99 -1.90 -14.81 18.42
N THR A 100 -2.14 -14.67 17.11
CA THR A 100 -2.88 -15.68 16.32
C THR A 100 -1.97 -16.74 15.69
N GLY A 101 -0.67 -16.47 15.55
CA GLY A 101 0.28 -17.33 14.85
C GLY A 101 0.08 -17.37 13.33
N ILE A 102 -0.78 -16.50 12.78
CA ILE A 102 -1.07 -16.40 11.35
C ILE A 102 -0.20 -15.30 10.76
N ILE A 103 0.48 -15.58 9.65
CA ILE A 103 1.25 -14.58 8.89
C ILE A 103 0.26 -13.79 8.03
N ILE A 104 0.06 -12.51 8.32
CA ILE A 104 -0.89 -11.62 7.64
C ILE A 104 -0.13 -10.76 6.62
N LEU A 105 0.99 -10.18 7.02
CA LEU A 105 1.95 -9.43 6.23
C LEU A 105 3.06 -10.43 5.88
N GLY A 106 2.91 -11.06 4.70
CA GLY A 106 3.82 -12.08 4.19
C GLY A 106 5.25 -11.59 3.98
#